data_AF-L7LF51-F1
#
_entry.id   AF-L7LF51-F1
#
_cell.length_a   1.000
_cell.length_b   1.000
_cell.length_c   1.000
_cell.angle_alpha   90.00
_cell.angle_beta   90.00
_cell.angle_gamma   90.00
#
_symmetry.space_group_name_H-M   'P 1'
#
loop_
_entity.id
_entity.type
_entity.pdbx_description
1 polymer ?
#
loop_
_entity_poly.entity_id
_entity_poly.type
_entity_poly.pdbx_seq_one_letter_code
_entity_poly.pdbx_strand_id
1 'polypeptide(L)'
;MALTADEFEQMSRITEQYTGRPWDGSDTHLDQTLQLQELDSNITDAHIAWLERARRRAHRAGREWNAAEVARQARIREAGE
;
A
#
# COMPACT_ATOMS: atom_id res chain seq x y z
N MET A 1 -9.80 -26.83 -13.51
CA MET A 1 -9.39 -27.11 -12.13
C MET A 1 -10.46 -26.51 -11.24
N ALA A 2 -11.18 -27.30 -10.45
CA ALA A 2 -12.23 -26.78 -9.57
C ALA A 2 -11.57 -26.27 -8.28
N LEU A 3 -11.95 -25.08 -7.82
CA LEU A 3 -11.52 -24.54 -6.53
C LEU A 3 -12.05 -25.44 -5.41
N THR A 4 -11.22 -25.67 -4.40
CA THR A 4 -11.69 -26.22 -3.13
C THR A 4 -12.57 -25.20 -2.40
N ALA A 5 -13.39 -25.68 -1.45
CA ALA A 5 -14.25 -24.79 -0.66
C ALA A 5 -13.42 -23.75 0.13
N ASP A 6 -12.26 -24.15 0.64
CA ASP A 6 -11.35 -23.28 1.38
C ASP A 6 -10.74 -22.19 0.48
N GLU A 7 -10.32 -22.54 -0.74
CA GLU A 7 -9.81 -21.59 -1.73
C GLU A 7 -10.90 -20.59 -2.15
N PHE A 8 -12.14 -21.07 -2.35
CA PHE A 8 -13.27 -20.19 -2.66
C PHE A 8 -13.56 -19.20 -1.53
N GLU A 9 -13.59 -19.66 -0.27
CA GLU A 9 -13.82 -18.80 0.89
C GLU A 9 -12.66 -17.80 1.09
N GLN A 10 -11.43 -18.21 0.84
CA GLN A 10 -10.28 -17.33 0.86
C GLN A 10 -10.39 -16.24 -0.22
N MET A 11 -10.66 -16.61 -1.47
CA MET A 11 -10.81 -15.66 -2.58
C MET A 11 -11.98 -14.71 -2.36
N SER A 12 -13.09 -15.20 -1.83
CA SER A 12 -14.24 -14.37 -1.47
C SER A 12 -13.88 -13.32 -0.43
N ARG A 13 -13.17 -13.71 0.64
CA ARG A 13 -12.71 -12.77 1.69
C ARG A 13 -11.74 -11.72 1.16
N ILE A 14 -10.77 -12.13 0.34
CA ILE A 14 -9.78 -11.21 -0.24
C ILE A 14 -10.47 -10.22 -1.17
N THR A 15 -11.38 -10.70 -2.02
CA THR A 15 -12.12 -9.82 -2.95
C THR A 15 -12.90 -8.77 -2.18
N GLU A 16 -13.67 -9.19 -1.17
CA GLU A 16 -14.44 -8.27 -0.34
C GLU A 16 -13.56 -7.26 0.41
N GLN A 17 -12.40 -7.69 0.91
CA GLN A 17 -11.45 -6.80 1.57
C GLN A 17 -10.97 -5.67 0.65
N TYR A 18 -10.66 -5.96 -0.62
CA TYR A 18 -10.12 -4.98 -1.54
C TYR A 18 -11.19 -4.16 -2.25
N THR A 19 -12.29 -4.79 -2.69
CA THR A 19 -13.34 -4.12 -3.48
C THR A 19 -14.46 -3.54 -2.63
N GLY A 20 -14.55 -3.94 -1.36
CA GLY A 20 -15.61 -3.55 -0.44
C GLY A 20 -16.95 -4.23 -0.74
N ARG A 21 -16.96 -5.29 -1.57
CA ARG A 21 -18.17 -6.02 -1.96
C ARG A 21 -17.92 -7.53 -1.99
N PRO A 22 -18.89 -8.37 -1.59
CA PRO A 22 -18.78 -9.81 -1.71
C PRO A 22 -18.43 -10.23 -3.14
N TRP A 23 -17.57 -11.24 -3.28
CA TRP A 23 -17.23 -11.77 -4.59
C TRP A 23 -18.47 -12.34 -5.29
N ASP A 24 -18.65 -12.01 -6.56
CA ASP A 24 -19.79 -12.44 -7.38
C ASP A 24 -19.48 -13.71 -8.18
N GLY A 25 -18.31 -14.32 -7.96
CA GLY A 25 -17.84 -15.50 -8.68
C GLY A 25 -17.29 -15.20 -10.08
N SER A 26 -17.21 -13.93 -10.49
CA SER A 26 -16.68 -13.54 -11.79
C SER A 26 -15.16 -13.35 -11.77
N ASP A 27 -14.53 -13.69 -12.89
CA ASP A 27 -13.10 -13.40 -13.13
C ASP A 27 -12.83 -11.90 -13.15
N THR A 28 -13.78 -11.10 -13.66
CA THR A 28 -13.68 -9.63 -13.68
C THR A 28 -13.51 -9.04 -12.28
N HIS A 29 -14.19 -9.60 -11.29
CA HIS A 29 -14.10 -9.11 -9.92
C HIS A 29 -12.74 -9.48 -9.28
N LEU A 30 -12.18 -10.65 -9.64
CA LEU A 30 -10.81 -11.03 -9.27
C LEU A 30 -9.77 -10.12 -9.93
N ASP A 31 -9.95 -9.78 -11.21
CA ASP A 31 -9.06 -8.85 -11.91
C ASP A 31 -9.04 -7.49 -11.23
N GLN A 32 -10.20 -6.99 -10.78
CA GLN A 32 -10.29 -5.75 -10.01
C GLN A 32 -9.57 -5.86 -8.66
N THR A 33 -9.72 -6.97 -7.95
CA THR A 33 -9.00 -7.23 -6.69
C THR A 33 -7.49 -7.21 -6.91
N LEU A 34 -6.99 -7.86 -7.96
CA LEU A 34 -5.57 -7.88 -8.30
C LEU A 34 -5.03 -6.48 -8.62
N GLN A 35 -5.79 -5.68 -9.37
CA GLN A 35 -5.41 -4.29 -9.67
C GLN A 35 -5.33 -3.43 -8.40
N LEU A 36 -6.25 -3.61 -7.46
CA LEU A 36 -6.24 -2.88 -6.18
C LEU A 36 -5.08 -3.34 -5.28
N GLN A 37 -4.76 -4.63 -5.28
CA GLN A 37 -3.59 -5.17 -4.59
C GLN A 37 -2.28 -4.61 -5.12
N GLU A 38 -2.15 -4.53 -6.45
CA GLU A 38 -0.99 -3.94 -7.10
C GLU A 38 -0.86 -2.45 -6.76
N LEU A 39 -1.97 -1.71 -6.78
CA LEU A 39 -2.00 -0.31 -6.39
C LEU A 39 -1.60 -0.11 -4.91
N ASP A 40 -2.12 -0.93 -4.00
CA ASP A 40 -1.77 -0.87 -2.56
C ASP A 40 -0.29 -1.14 -2.33
N SER A 41 0.26 -2.14 -3.02
CA SER A 41 1.69 -2.46 -3.01
C SER A 41 2.53 -1.27 -3.51
N ASN A 42 2.15 -0.70 -4.65
CA ASN A 42 2.85 0.46 -5.24
C ASN A 42 2.82 1.70 -4.33
N ILE A 43 1.68 1.96 -3.69
CA ILE A 43 1.55 3.07 -2.72
C ILE A 43 2.43 2.82 -1.51
N THR A 44 2.44 1.59 -0.98
CA THR A 44 3.27 1.21 0.17
C THR A 44 4.75 1.36 -0.14
N ASP A 45 5.20 0.89 -1.31
CA ASP A 45 6.59 1.02 -1.75
C ASP A 45 7.00 2.49 -1.92
N ALA A 46 6.12 3.31 -2.49
CA ALA A 46 6.35 4.75 -2.60
C ALA A 46 6.51 5.42 -1.22
N HIS A 47 5.68 5.03 -0.24
CA HIS A 47 5.79 5.54 1.13
C HIS A 47 7.08 5.09 1.82
N ILE A 48 7.48 3.83 1.65
CA ILE A 48 8.75 3.30 2.18
C ILE A 48 9.91 4.10 1.60
N ALA A 49 9.96 4.26 0.28
CA ALA A 49 11.00 5.02 -0.41
C ALA A 49 11.05 6.48 0.07
N TRP A 50 9.89 7.12 0.25
CA TRP A 50 9.80 8.47 0.80
C TRP A 50 10.34 8.55 2.24
N LEU A 51 9.95 7.61 3.11
CA LEU A 51 10.43 7.54 4.51
C LEU A 51 11.95 7.38 4.58
N GLU A 52 12.52 6.53 3.73
CA GLU A 52 13.97 6.34 3.66
C GLU A 52 14.70 7.59 3.19
N ARG A 53 14.18 8.29 2.17
CA ARG A 53 14.73 9.58 1.73
C ARG A 53 14.64 10.62 2.84
N ALA A 54 13.50 10.72 3.52
CA ALA A 54 13.28 11.65 4.63
C ALA A 54 14.23 11.39 5.81
N ARG A 55 14.40 10.12 6.19
CA ARG A 55 15.34 9.71 7.24
C ARG A 55 16.78 10.05 6.88
N ARG A 56 17.20 9.80 5.63
CA ARG A 56 18.53 10.19 5.14
C ARG A 56 18.74 11.70 5.18
N ARG A 57 17.73 12.50 4.81
CA ARG A 57 17.79 13.97 4.91
C ARG A 57 17.92 14.44 6.36
N ALA A 58 17.15 13.88 7.28
CA ALA A 58 17.24 14.21 8.71
C ALA A 58 18.64 13.92 9.27
N HIS A 59 19.18 12.74 8.97
CA HIS A 59 20.52 12.35 9.39
C HIS A 59 21.61 13.28 8.84
N ARG A 60 21.54 13.64 7.54
CA ARG A 60 22.47 14.61 6.92
C ARG A 60 22.40 15.99 7.57
N ALA A 61 21.24 16.37 8.11
CA ALA A 61 21.04 17.62 8.82
C ALA A 61 21.37 17.52 10.33
N GLY A 62 21.91 16.40 10.81
CA GLY A 62 22.23 16.19 12.22
C GLY A 62 21.01 16.08 13.14
N ARG A 63 19.86 15.67 12.59
CA ARG A 63 18.59 15.59 13.33
C ARG A 63 18.23 14.16 13.67
N GLU A 64 17.68 13.98 14.86
CA GLU A 64 17.15 12.69 15.31
C GLU A 64 15.90 12.30 14.52
N TRP A 65 15.78 11.01 14.20
CA TRP A 65 14.60 10.46 13.54
C TRP A 65 13.53 10.08 14.56
N ASN A 66 12.57 10.99 14.79
CA ASN A 66 11.45 10.81 15.70
C ASN A 66 10.14 11.34 15.08
N ALA A 67 9.01 11.18 15.76
CA ALA A 67 7.69 11.57 15.24
C ALA A 67 7.61 13.06 14.86
N ALA A 68 8.30 13.94 15.59
CA ALA A 68 8.34 15.37 15.27
C ALA A 68 9.10 15.63 13.96
N GLU A 69 10.21 14.93 13.72
CA GLU A 69 10.95 15.04 12.46
C GLU A 69 10.18 14.41 11.29
N VAL A 70 9.44 13.32 11.50
CA VAL A 70 8.53 12.76 10.46
C VAL A 70 7.47 13.80 10.07
N ALA A 71 6.78 14.39 11.05
CA ALA A 71 5.77 15.43 10.81
C ALA A 71 6.36 16.66 10.13
N ARG A 72 7.60 17.00 10.45
CA ARG A 72 8.34 18.06 9.75
C ARG A 72 8.61 17.69 8.30
N GLN A 73 9.13 16.49 8.02
CA GLN A 73 9.44 16.04 6.66
C GLN A 73 8.17 16.00 5.79
N ALA A 74 7.01 15.63 6.36
CA ALA A 74 5.72 15.68 5.66
C ALA A 74 5.27 17.10 5.27
N ARG A 75 5.73 18.14 6.01
CA ARG A 75 5.47 19.55 5.69
C ARG A 75 6.47 20.15 4.72
N ILE A 76 7.60 19.49 4.50
CA ILE A 76 8.51 19.86 3.42
C ILE A 76 7.77 19.51 2.14
N ARG A 77 7.09 20.50 1.55
CA ARG A 77 6.68 20.42 0.14
C ARG A 77 7.95 20.03 -0.61
N GLU A 78 7.88 18.96 -1.40
CA GLU A 78 8.93 18.67 -2.38
C GLU A 78 9.00 19.90 -3.30
N ALA A 79 9.85 20.86 -2.94
CA ALA A 79 10.39 21.81 -3.89
C ALA A 79 11.11 20.92 -4.88
N GLY A 80 10.53 20.82 -6.08
CA GLY A 80 10.81 19.77 -7.05
C GLY A 80 12.29 19.45 -7.18
N GLU A 81 12.57 18.15 -7.30
CA GLU A 81 13.77 17.70 -8.00
C GLU A 81 13.78 18.28 -9.42
#